data_AF-A0A183HSV1-F1
#
_entry.id   AF-A0A183HSV1-F1
#
_cell.length_a   1.000
_cell.length_b   1.000
_cell.length_c   1.000
_cell.angle_alpha   90.00
_cell.angle_beta   90.00
_cell.angle_gamma   90.00
#
_symmetry.space_group_name_H-M   'P 1'
#
loop_
_entity.id
_entity.type
_entity.pdbx_description
1 polymer ?
#
loop_
_entity_poly.entity_id
_entity_poly.type
_entity_poly.pdbx_seq_one_letter_code
_entity_poly.pdbx_strand_id
1 'polypeptide(L)'
;MLYFFFLSTIQAATSPCSDEFSATKCSNAQVDVICQEAFPVIEAFPIVNARCTNLKSYIVEECRKQCRSCCQHPDFMCADKKDLFHYSVLNCRAIAERGQCSTTDVTFKAILAVECAGSCGLCRHAGCMDNNYLLCSMLQKLCDRSDYHELMVKKCKRTCNLCTVG
;
A
#
# COMPACT_ATOMS: atom_id res chain seq x y z
N MET A 1 -18.44 -42.83 15.54
CA MET A 1 -17.42 -41.83 15.91
C MET A 1 -16.94 -41.17 14.63
N LEU A 2 -17.46 -39.97 14.33
CA LEU A 2 -17.14 -39.22 13.10
C LEU A 2 -15.69 -38.70 13.17
N TYR A 3 -14.89 -39.02 12.16
CA TYR A 3 -13.58 -38.42 11.92
C TYR A 3 -13.76 -37.03 11.29
N PHE A 4 -13.47 -35.97 12.05
CA PHE A 4 -13.32 -34.63 11.50
C PHE A 4 -11.93 -34.50 10.87
N PHE A 5 -11.88 -34.51 9.53
CA PHE A 5 -10.71 -34.07 8.78
C PHE A 5 -10.60 -32.55 8.89
N PHE A 6 -9.66 -32.06 9.71
CA PHE A 6 -9.22 -30.67 9.65
C PHE A 6 -8.43 -30.45 8.35
N LEU A 7 -9.09 -29.97 7.31
CA LEU A 7 -8.44 -29.39 6.13
C LEU A 7 -7.89 -28.02 6.55
N SER A 8 -6.61 -27.97 6.86
CA SER A 8 -5.86 -26.72 7.01
C SER A 8 -5.80 -26.03 5.65
N THR A 9 -6.61 -25.01 5.42
CA THR A 9 -6.43 -24.11 4.28
C THR A 9 -5.15 -23.31 4.51
N ILE A 10 -4.06 -23.71 3.86
CA ILE A 10 -2.86 -22.88 3.75
C ILE A 10 -3.26 -21.71 2.85
N GLN A 11 -3.66 -20.59 3.46
CA GLN A 11 -3.84 -19.33 2.74
C GLN A 11 -2.46 -18.91 2.23
N ALA A 12 -2.19 -19.18 0.95
CA ALA A 12 -1.00 -18.65 0.29
C ALA A 12 -0.98 -17.14 0.52
N ALA A 13 0.15 -16.60 0.95
CA ALA A 13 0.31 -15.16 1.10
C ALA A 13 0.03 -14.51 -0.25
N THR A 14 -1.13 -13.87 -0.38
CA THR A 14 -1.51 -13.13 -1.59
C THR A 14 -0.49 -12.01 -1.75
N SER A 15 0.14 -11.93 -2.93
CA SER A 15 1.07 -10.85 -3.27
C SER A 15 0.46 -9.48 -2.93
N PRO A 16 1.24 -8.50 -2.44
CA PRO A 16 0.78 -7.12 -2.26
C PRO A 16 0.19 -6.49 -3.54
N CYS A 17 0.50 -7.09 -4.70
CA CYS A 17 0.07 -6.68 -6.03
C CYS A 17 -1.08 -7.54 -6.59
N SER A 18 -1.99 -8.02 -5.73
CA SER A 18 -3.06 -8.94 -6.13
C SER A 18 -4.15 -8.32 -7.01
N ASP A 19 -4.27 -6.98 -7.02
CA ASP A 19 -5.28 -6.24 -7.79
C ASP A 19 -4.66 -5.10 -8.62
N GLU A 20 -5.31 -4.79 -9.74
CA GLU A 20 -4.76 -3.88 -10.77
C GLU A 20 -4.57 -2.47 -10.22
N PHE A 21 -5.50 -2.03 -9.38
CA PHE A 21 -5.43 -0.72 -8.75
C PHE A 21 -4.19 -0.64 -7.86
N SER A 22 -4.00 -1.56 -6.92
CA SER A 22 -2.80 -1.57 -6.05
C SER A 22 -1.49 -1.66 -6.85
N ALA A 23 -1.49 -2.38 -7.96
CA ALA A 23 -0.34 -2.55 -8.83
C ALA A 23 0.01 -1.30 -9.66
N THR A 24 -0.97 -0.45 -9.97
CA THR A 24 -0.83 0.68 -10.92
C THR A 24 -1.24 2.05 -10.36
N LYS A 25 -1.58 2.16 -9.07
CA LYS A 25 -2.04 3.41 -8.42
C LYS A 25 -0.99 4.53 -8.38
N CYS A 26 0.29 4.20 -8.51
CA CYS A 26 1.36 5.19 -8.58
C CYS A 26 1.51 5.75 -9.99
N SER A 27 2.20 6.88 -10.13
CA SER A 27 2.65 7.37 -11.43
C SER A 27 4.04 6.81 -11.75
N ASN A 28 4.38 6.76 -13.03
CA ASN A 28 5.79 6.66 -13.42
C ASN A 28 6.45 7.99 -13.05
N ALA A 29 7.67 7.94 -12.55
CA ALA A 29 8.52 9.11 -12.38
C ALA A 29 9.20 9.49 -13.71
N GLN A 30 9.42 8.49 -14.58
CA GLN A 30 9.76 8.70 -15.99
C GLN A 30 8.53 8.95 -16.86
N VAL A 31 8.77 9.53 -18.05
CA VAL A 31 7.72 9.76 -19.04
C VAL A 31 7.11 8.43 -19.51
N ASP A 32 5.78 8.37 -19.58
CA ASP A 32 5.05 7.13 -19.87
C ASP A 32 5.51 6.45 -21.17
N VAL A 33 5.81 7.22 -22.23
CA VAL A 33 6.31 6.68 -23.50
C VAL A 33 7.63 5.92 -23.31
N ILE A 34 8.56 6.48 -22.55
CA ILE A 34 9.86 5.84 -22.26
C ILE A 34 9.63 4.53 -21.50
N CYS A 35 8.74 4.54 -20.51
CA CYS A 35 8.41 3.35 -19.75
C CYS A 35 7.73 2.28 -20.62
N GLN A 36 6.80 2.67 -21.49
CA GLN A 36 6.11 1.75 -22.41
C GLN A 36 7.07 1.08 -23.38
N GLU A 37 8.02 1.84 -23.94
CA GLU A 37 9.05 1.33 -24.83
C GLU A 37 10.04 0.41 -24.09
N ALA A 38 10.48 0.80 -22.90
CA ALA A 38 11.42 0.01 -22.09
C ALA A 38 10.80 -1.28 -21.56
N PHE A 39 9.53 -1.22 -21.13
CA PHE A 39 8.80 -2.32 -20.52
C PHE A 39 7.42 -2.53 -21.17
N PRO A 40 7.38 -3.04 -22.41
CA PRO A 40 6.13 -3.41 -23.05
C PRO A 40 5.36 -4.41 -22.20
N VAL A 41 4.09 -4.12 -21.94
CA VAL A 41 3.22 -4.99 -21.16
C VAL A 41 2.53 -5.96 -22.13
N ILE A 42 3.06 -7.17 -22.18
CA ILE A 42 2.54 -8.27 -23.02
C ILE A 42 1.71 -9.28 -22.21
N GLU A 43 1.82 -9.23 -20.88
CA GLU A 43 1.16 -10.14 -19.95
C GLU A 43 -0.17 -9.55 -19.46
N ALA A 44 -1.19 -10.39 -19.34
CA ALA A 44 -2.43 -10.03 -18.67
C ALA A 44 -2.22 -9.85 -17.16
N PHE A 45 -2.99 -8.96 -16.52
CA PHE A 45 -3.07 -8.84 -15.06
C PHE A 45 -3.53 -10.20 -14.46
N PRO A 46 -3.12 -10.67 -13.26
CA PRO A 46 -2.57 -9.95 -12.10
C PRO A 46 -1.06 -10.02 -11.86
N ILE A 47 -0.27 -10.16 -12.93
CA ILE A 47 1.17 -10.41 -12.78
C ILE A 47 1.94 -9.08 -12.94
N VAL A 48 2.88 -8.84 -12.01
CA VAL A 48 3.92 -7.81 -12.14
C VAL A 48 4.68 -8.08 -13.43
N ASN A 49 4.90 -7.07 -14.26
CA ASN A 49 5.53 -7.28 -15.58
C ASN A 49 6.86 -8.01 -15.40
N ALA A 50 6.97 -9.25 -15.91
CA ALA A 50 8.16 -10.08 -15.71
C ALA A 50 9.44 -9.45 -16.29
N ARG A 51 9.31 -8.48 -17.21
CA ARG A 51 10.46 -7.71 -17.72
C ARG A 51 11.06 -6.77 -16.67
N CYS A 52 10.30 -6.43 -15.63
CA CYS A 52 10.76 -5.56 -14.54
C CYS A 52 11.38 -6.34 -13.38
N THR A 53 11.26 -7.67 -13.32
CA THR A 53 11.73 -8.47 -12.16
C THR A 53 13.21 -8.82 -12.22
N ASN A 54 13.81 -8.81 -13.41
CA ASN A 54 15.23 -9.15 -13.61
C ASN A 54 16.16 -7.94 -13.77
N LEU A 55 15.62 -6.73 -13.87
CA LEU A 55 16.40 -5.50 -13.99
C LEU A 55 16.41 -4.76 -12.65
N LYS A 56 17.51 -4.86 -11.90
CA LYS A 56 17.86 -3.86 -10.87
C LYS A 56 18.33 -2.55 -11.51
N SER A 57 17.65 -2.10 -12.56
CA SER A 57 17.97 -0.84 -13.22
C SER A 57 17.19 0.28 -12.55
N TYR A 58 17.84 1.43 -12.41
CA TYR A 58 17.19 2.67 -11.98
C TYR A 58 15.90 2.96 -12.77
N ILE A 59 15.85 2.55 -14.05
CA ILE A 59 14.67 2.73 -14.92
C ILE A 59 13.46 1.91 -14.46
N VAL A 60 13.63 0.70 -13.91
CA VAL A 60 12.49 -0.07 -13.33
C VAL A 60 11.84 0.69 -12.18
N GLU A 61 12.67 1.31 -11.33
CA GLU A 61 12.21 2.05 -10.16
C GLU A 61 11.48 3.36 -10.54
N GLU A 62 11.81 3.93 -11.70
CA GLU A 62 11.15 5.11 -12.25
C GLU A 62 9.89 4.76 -13.06
N CYS A 63 9.73 3.51 -13.50
CA CYS A 63 8.63 3.04 -14.33
C CYS A 63 7.65 2.10 -13.60
N ARG A 64 7.46 2.28 -12.29
CA ARG A 64 6.68 1.33 -11.46
C ARG A 64 5.25 1.11 -11.91
N LYS A 65 4.56 2.14 -12.39
CA LYS A 65 3.19 1.99 -12.91
C LYS A 65 3.18 1.06 -14.11
N GLN A 66 4.09 1.30 -15.06
CA GLN A 66 4.26 0.44 -16.23
C GLN A 66 4.65 -0.99 -15.85
N CYS A 67 5.50 -1.12 -14.83
CA CYS A 67 5.92 -2.39 -14.28
C CYS A 67 4.84 -3.10 -13.43
N ARG A 68 3.72 -2.44 -13.14
CA ARG A 68 2.66 -2.93 -12.23
C ARG A 68 3.21 -3.27 -10.84
N SER A 69 4.17 -2.48 -10.35
CA SER A 69 4.91 -2.73 -9.11
C SER A 69 4.70 -1.65 -8.03
N CYS A 70 3.69 -0.78 -8.18
CA CYS A 70 3.41 0.28 -7.19
C CYS A 70 3.24 -0.28 -5.77
N CYS A 71 2.46 -1.34 -5.62
CA CYS A 71 2.28 -2.20 -4.44
C CYS A 71 3.56 -2.74 -3.77
N GLN A 72 4.73 -2.66 -4.42
CA GLN A 72 6.02 -3.08 -3.87
C GLN A 72 6.86 -1.89 -3.38
N HIS A 73 6.41 -0.67 -3.65
CA HIS A 73 7.12 0.54 -3.22
C HIS A 73 6.65 0.98 -1.82
N PRO A 74 7.56 1.34 -0.92
CA PRO A 74 7.21 1.70 0.45
C PRO A 74 6.17 2.81 0.61
N ASP A 75 6.10 3.77 -0.33
CA ASP A 75 5.10 4.84 -0.30
C ASP A 75 3.67 4.35 -0.57
N PHE A 76 3.53 3.12 -1.06
CA PHE A 76 2.29 2.51 -1.53
C PHE A 76 2.00 1.17 -0.84
N MET A 77 2.91 0.69 0.02
CA MET A 77 2.81 -0.60 0.69
C MET A 77 1.96 -0.59 1.96
N CYS A 78 1.32 0.51 2.34
CA CYS A 78 0.43 0.56 3.49
C CYS A 78 -1.05 0.45 3.11
N ALA A 79 -1.90 0.13 4.09
CA ALA A 79 -3.34 0.15 3.93
C ALA A 79 -3.92 1.55 4.14
N ASP A 80 -5.07 1.81 3.51
CA ASP A 80 -5.96 2.90 3.94
C ASP A 80 -6.53 2.58 5.32
N LYS A 81 -6.87 3.64 6.06
CA LYS A 81 -7.48 3.49 7.38
C LYS A 81 -8.83 2.81 7.22
N LYS A 82 -8.94 1.60 7.76
CA LYS A 82 -10.19 0.86 7.81
C LYS A 82 -10.92 1.24 9.08
N ASP A 83 -12.06 1.87 8.93
CA ASP A 83 -12.89 2.13 10.07
C ASP A 83 -13.67 0.87 10.47
N LEU A 84 -13.45 0.42 11.71
CA LEU A 84 -14.25 -0.62 12.33
C LEU A 84 -15.43 -0.03 13.14
N PHE A 85 -15.40 1.26 13.50
CA PHE A 85 -16.43 1.88 14.35
C PHE A 85 -16.67 3.39 14.14
N HIS A 86 -15.96 4.04 13.22
CA HIS A 86 -16.23 5.43 12.85
C HIS A 86 -16.57 5.49 11.36
N TYR A 87 -17.25 6.54 10.92
CA TYR A 87 -17.70 6.64 9.53
C TYR A 87 -16.57 7.27 8.72
N SER A 88 -15.63 6.48 8.18
CA SER A 88 -14.61 6.99 7.28
C SER A 88 -15.34 7.38 6.00
N VAL A 89 -15.57 8.68 5.87
CA VAL A 89 -16.39 9.29 4.81
C VAL A 89 -15.75 9.11 3.43
N LEU A 90 -14.45 8.80 3.39
CA LEU A 90 -13.64 8.90 2.19
C LEU A 90 -13.59 7.57 1.44
N ASN A 91 -14.11 7.60 0.22
CA ASN A 91 -13.84 6.53 -0.74
C ASN A 91 -12.44 6.75 -1.35
N CYS A 92 -11.42 6.23 -0.66
CA CYS A 92 -10.01 6.44 -1.02
C CYS A 92 -9.66 5.98 -2.44
N ARG A 93 -10.28 4.89 -2.91
CA ARG A 93 -10.15 4.45 -4.31
C ARG A 93 -10.67 5.51 -5.27
N ALA A 94 -11.89 6.00 -5.07
CA ALA A 94 -12.48 7.01 -5.95
C ALA A 94 -11.70 8.34 -5.93
N ILE A 95 -11.15 8.73 -4.77
CA ILE A 95 -10.27 9.90 -4.64
C ILE A 95 -9.00 9.73 -5.49
N ALA A 96 -8.35 8.57 -5.40
CA ALA A 96 -7.16 8.26 -6.18
C ALA A 96 -7.45 8.22 -7.69
N GLU A 97 -8.51 7.53 -8.11
CA GLU A 97 -8.92 7.42 -9.53
C GLU A 97 -9.26 8.80 -10.13
N ARG A 98 -9.76 9.74 -9.33
CA ARG A 98 -10.05 11.13 -9.74
C ARG A 98 -8.82 12.05 -9.72
N GLY A 99 -7.64 11.55 -9.37
CA GLY A 99 -6.40 12.33 -9.30
C GLY A 99 -6.35 13.31 -8.12
N GLN A 100 -7.24 13.17 -7.13
CA GLN A 100 -7.33 14.12 -6.01
C GLN A 100 -6.18 13.98 -4.99
N CYS A 101 -5.40 12.90 -5.06
CA CYS A 101 -4.21 12.69 -4.23
C CYS A 101 -3.09 13.72 -4.50
N SER A 102 -3.10 14.37 -5.67
CA SER A 102 -2.15 15.42 -6.06
C SER A 102 -2.60 16.83 -5.64
N THR A 103 -3.51 16.93 -4.67
CA THR A 103 -3.99 18.22 -4.15
C THR A 103 -2.83 19.09 -3.63
N THR A 104 -2.95 20.40 -3.84
CA THR A 104 -2.07 21.43 -3.26
C THR A 104 -2.55 21.91 -1.89
N ASP A 105 -3.79 21.57 -1.50
CA ASP A 105 -4.32 21.86 -0.17
C ASP A 105 -3.59 21.01 0.88
N VAL A 106 -2.80 21.67 1.73
CA VAL A 106 -1.97 21.02 2.75
C VAL A 106 -2.81 20.29 3.80
N THR A 107 -3.98 20.82 4.16
CA THR A 107 -4.88 20.22 5.14
C THR A 107 -5.52 18.97 4.57
N PHE A 108 -6.03 19.06 3.34
CA PHE A 108 -6.61 17.89 2.68
C PHE A 108 -5.55 16.82 2.42
N LYS A 109 -4.32 17.20 2.06
CA LYS A 109 -3.20 16.27 1.91
C LYS A 109 -2.85 15.56 3.22
N ALA A 110 -2.89 16.26 4.36
CA ALA A 110 -2.68 15.66 5.68
C ALA A 110 -3.80 14.66 6.04
N ILE A 111 -5.06 14.98 5.71
CA ILE A 111 -6.20 14.06 5.86
C ILE A 111 -5.99 12.81 4.99
N LEU A 112 -5.65 12.98 3.71
CA LEU A 112 -5.38 11.87 2.79
C LEU A 112 -4.20 11.02 3.25
N ALA A 113 -3.19 11.62 3.87
CA ALA A 113 -2.07 10.88 4.44
C ALA A 113 -2.49 9.99 5.61
N VAL A 114 -3.49 10.36 6.40
CA VAL A 114 -3.98 9.53 7.51
C VAL A 114 -5.00 8.50 7.01
N GLU A 115 -6.00 8.96 6.26
CA GLU A 115 -7.16 8.15 5.88
C GLU A 115 -6.90 7.31 4.63
N CYS A 116 -6.30 7.88 3.59
CA CYS A 116 -6.16 7.29 2.26
C CYS A 116 -4.70 7.02 1.88
N ALA A 117 -3.86 6.72 2.86
CA ALA A 117 -2.43 6.59 2.69
C ALA A 117 -2.02 5.59 1.61
N GLY A 118 -2.67 4.43 1.60
CA GLY A 118 -2.39 3.36 0.67
C GLY A 118 -2.83 3.75 -0.74
N SER A 119 -4.05 4.22 -0.90
CA SER A 119 -4.60 4.64 -2.20
C SER A 119 -3.87 5.84 -2.79
N CYS A 120 -3.47 6.81 -1.97
CA CYS A 120 -2.81 8.04 -2.42
C CYS A 120 -1.28 8.01 -2.44
N GLY A 121 -0.64 6.92 -2.01
CA GLY A 121 0.82 6.85 -2.00
C GLY A 121 1.48 7.72 -0.93
N LEU A 122 0.81 7.90 0.21
CA LEU A 122 1.24 8.79 1.29
C LEU A 122 1.73 8.01 2.52
N CYS A 123 2.19 6.76 2.32
CA CYS A 123 2.64 5.88 3.40
C CYS A 123 3.86 6.38 4.17
N ARG A 124 4.57 7.40 3.67
CA ARG A 124 5.68 8.06 4.36
C ARG A 124 5.43 9.53 4.68
N HIS A 125 4.23 10.03 4.41
CA HIS A 125 3.92 11.44 4.59
C HIS A 125 3.65 11.77 6.07
N ALA A 126 3.94 13.03 6.45
CA ALA A 126 3.70 13.59 7.78
C ALA A 126 4.31 12.80 8.97
N GLY A 127 5.34 11.98 8.74
CA GLY A 127 5.99 11.18 9.79
C GLY A 127 5.10 10.08 10.40
N CYS A 128 3.87 9.93 9.90
CA CYS A 128 3.05 8.76 10.15
C CYS A 128 3.59 7.66 9.24
N MET A 129 4.40 6.74 9.77
CA MET A 129 4.86 5.58 9.03
C MET A 129 5.16 4.42 9.98
N ASP A 130 5.13 3.21 9.44
CA ASP A 130 5.64 2.03 10.13
C ASP A 130 7.14 1.91 9.85
N ASN A 131 7.93 1.51 10.85
CA ASN A 131 9.36 1.25 10.67
C ASN A 131 9.59 0.07 9.71
N ASN A 132 8.71 -0.94 9.77
CA ASN A 132 8.68 -2.07 8.85
C ASN A 132 7.23 -2.50 8.67
N TYR A 133 6.64 -2.16 7.52
CA TYR A 133 5.24 -2.45 7.24
C TYR A 133 4.89 -3.93 7.32
N LEU A 134 5.71 -4.83 6.74
CA LEU A 134 5.46 -6.27 6.75
C LEU A 134 5.40 -6.81 8.19
N LEU A 135 6.35 -6.41 9.01
CA LEU A 135 6.39 -6.79 10.43
C LEU A 135 5.19 -6.21 11.19
N CYS A 136 4.90 -4.92 11.00
CA CYS A 136 3.79 -4.26 11.68
C CYS A 136 2.44 -4.89 11.30
N SER A 137 2.24 -5.22 10.01
CA SER A 137 1.05 -5.93 9.53
C SER A 137 0.88 -7.29 10.21
N MET A 138 1.96 -8.05 10.42
CA MET A 138 1.91 -9.32 11.15
C MET A 138 1.59 -9.12 12.64
N LEU A 139 2.08 -8.04 13.23
CA LEU A 139 1.93 -7.71 14.65
C LEU A 139 0.70 -6.85 14.96
N GLN A 140 -0.22 -6.65 14.01
CA GLN A 140 -1.37 -5.76 14.18
C GLN A 140 -2.21 -6.07 15.43
N LYS A 141 -2.32 -7.35 15.81
CA LYS A 141 -3.05 -7.77 17.03
C LYS A 141 -2.43 -7.28 18.34
N LEU A 142 -1.18 -6.82 18.31
CA LEU A 142 -0.50 -6.25 19.48
C LEU A 142 -0.87 -4.79 19.72
N CYS A 143 -1.51 -4.11 18.77
CA CYS A 143 -1.96 -2.73 18.93
C CYS A 143 -2.92 -2.56 20.12
N ASP A 144 -3.75 -3.58 20.40
CA ASP A 144 -4.74 -3.57 21.48
C ASP A 144 -4.19 -4.09 22.83
N ARG A 145 -2.91 -4.49 22.88
CA ARG A 145 -2.28 -5.04 24.09
C ARG A 145 -1.53 -3.94 24.82
N SER A 146 -1.91 -3.67 26.07
CA SER A 146 -1.27 -2.68 26.96
C SER A 146 0.26 -2.81 27.01
N ASP A 147 0.75 -4.05 27.15
CA ASP A 147 2.17 -4.34 27.38
C ASP A 147 3.04 -4.02 26.15
N TYR A 148 2.42 -3.97 24.97
CA TYR A 148 3.08 -3.68 23.70
C TYR A 148 2.76 -2.27 23.19
N HIS A 149 1.89 -1.51 23.86
CA HIS A 149 1.43 -0.22 23.39
C HIS A 149 2.59 0.75 23.08
N GLU A 150 3.56 0.90 23.99
CA GLU A 150 4.71 1.80 23.76
C GLU A 150 5.54 1.38 22.53
N LEU A 151 5.77 0.08 22.37
CA LEU A 151 6.48 -0.47 21.22
C LEU A 151 5.72 -0.20 19.92
N MET A 152 4.41 -0.47 19.92
CA MET A 152 3.55 -0.33 18.76
C MET A 152 3.38 1.14 18.35
N VAL A 153 3.24 2.06 19.32
CA VAL A 153 3.26 3.52 19.09
C VAL A 153 4.55 3.95 18.39
N LYS A 154 5.69 3.40 18.82
CA LYS A 154 7.01 3.79 18.31
C LYS A 154 7.37 3.16 16.96
N LYS A 155 6.88 1.96 16.67
CA LYS A 155 7.32 1.15 15.52
C LYS A 155 6.27 0.97 14.45
N CYS A 156 5.00 0.98 14.82
CA CYS A 156 3.87 0.58 14.00
C CYS A 156 2.72 1.59 14.10
N LYS A 157 3.06 2.88 14.22
CA LYS A 157 2.11 3.98 14.42
C LYS A 157 1.00 3.96 13.38
N ARG A 158 1.31 3.66 12.12
CA ARG A 158 0.30 3.60 11.06
C ARG A 158 -0.54 2.34 11.17
N THR A 159 0.07 1.15 11.26
CA THR A 159 -0.70 -0.10 11.36
C THR A 159 -1.66 -0.10 12.55
N CYS A 160 -1.30 0.56 13.65
CA CYS A 160 -2.16 0.69 14.83
C CYS A 160 -3.12 1.89 14.77
N ASN A 161 -3.24 2.59 13.63
CA ASN A 161 -4.09 3.77 13.46
C ASN A 161 -3.82 4.89 14.48
N LEU A 162 -2.57 5.03 14.92
CA LEU A 162 -2.15 6.04 15.90
C LEU A 162 -1.67 7.33 15.22
N CYS A 163 -1.96 7.49 13.93
CA CYS A 163 -1.64 8.67 13.17
C CYS A 163 -2.67 9.77 13.40
N THR A 164 -2.17 10.96 13.65
CA THR A 164 -2.97 12.17 13.85
C THR A 164 -2.77 13.10 12.66
N VAL A 165 -3.83 13.79 12.24
CA VAL A 165 -3.71 14.93 11.32
C VAL A 165 -2.99 16.04 12.10
N GLY A 166 -1.84 16.48 11.58
CA GLY A 166 -1.01 17.53 12.17
C GLY A 166 -0.97 18.75 11.28
#